data_AF-A0A2V3UAT4-F1
#
_entry.id   AF-A0A2V3UAT4-F1
#
_cell.length_a   1.000
_cell.length_b   1.000
_cell.length_c   1.000
_cell.angle_alpha   90.00
_cell.angle_beta   90.00
_cell.angle_gamma   90.00
#
_symmetry.space_group_name_H-M   'P 1'
#
loop_
_entity.id
_entity.type
_entity.pdbx_description
1 polymer ?
#
loop_
_entity_poly.entity_id
_entity_poly.type
_entity_poly.pdbx_seq_one_letter_code
_entity_poly.pdbx_strand_id
1 'polypeptide(L)'
;MKTVFEILRADGTCETHETDLPAEPGFEALKALIEPHLEGGRMEHVSVLVQKCHCDMFVDEIGLLKDLPRNEAATEVYRANALAWNPEVDPEALPYIAGPAVLFHRRVWF
;
A
#
# COMPACT_ATOMS: atom_id res chain seq x y z
N MET A 1 -3.63 17.44 -9.55
CA MET A 1 -2.18 17.25 -9.37
C MET A 1 -1.88 15.87 -9.89
N LYS A 2 -1.02 15.79 -10.89
CA LYS A 2 -0.61 14.53 -11.48
C LYS A 2 -0.01 13.63 -10.41
N THR A 3 -0.64 12.49 -10.19
CA THR A 3 -0.33 11.54 -9.12
C THR A 3 -0.11 10.18 -9.76
N VAL A 4 1.05 9.59 -9.50
CA VAL A 4 1.37 8.22 -9.90
C VAL A 4 1.10 7.29 -8.73
N PHE A 5 0.44 6.17 -9.02
CA PHE A 5 0.24 5.09 -8.07
C PHE A 5 0.48 3.74 -8.73
N GLU A 6 0.81 2.75 -7.91
CA GLU A 6 1.10 1.39 -8.35
C GLU A 6 0.13 0.42 -7.69
N ILE A 7 -0.32 -0.57 -8.43
CA ILE A 7 -1.05 -1.71 -7.89
C ILE A 7 -0.06 -2.86 -7.80
N LEU A 8 0.31 -3.22 -6.56
CA LEU A 8 1.17 -4.34 -6.25
C LEU A 8 0.27 -5.56 -6.05
N ARG A 9 0.31 -6.53 -6.96
CA ARG A 9 -0.47 -7.77 -6.86
C ARG A 9 0.32 -8.83 -6.10
N ALA A 10 -0.39 -9.71 -5.39
CA ALA A 10 0.25 -10.78 -4.61
C ALA A 10 0.93 -11.85 -5.49
N ASP A 11 0.59 -11.93 -6.78
CA ASP A 11 1.27 -12.79 -7.76
C ASP A 11 2.61 -12.20 -8.28
N GLY A 12 3.01 -11.03 -7.79
CA GLY A 12 4.21 -10.32 -8.19
C GLY A 12 4.01 -9.35 -9.37
N THR A 13 2.81 -9.29 -9.96
CA THR A 13 2.50 -8.32 -11.01
C THR A 13 2.43 -6.91 -10.42
N CYS A 14 2.94 -5.93 -11.16
CA CYS A 14 2.86 -4.51 -10.81
C CYS A 14 2.25 -3.73 -11.98
N GLU A 15 1.22 -2.94 -11.67
CA GLU A 15 0.57 -2.06 -12.64
C GLU A 15 0.78 -0.61 -12.23
N THR A 16 1.37 0.22 -13.11
CA THR A 16 1.55 1.65 -12.85
C THR A 16 0.43 2.46 -13.49
N HIS A 17 -0.16 3.34 -12.70
CA HIS A 17 -1.25 4.22 -13.13
C HIS A 17 -0.93 5.67 -12.83
N GLU A 18 -1.58 6.55 -13.57
CA GLU A 18 -1.48 7.99 -13.40
C GLU A 18 -2.89 8.60 -13.40
N THR A 19 -3.12 9.54 -12.48
CA THR A 19 -4.39 10.26 -12.39
C THR A 19 -4.18 11.66 -11.82
N ASP A 20 -5.16 12.53 -12.04
CA ASP A 20 -5.22 13.83 -11.40
C ASP A 20 -6.02 13.75 -10.10
N LEU A 21 -5.33 13.96 -8.98
CA LEU A 21 -5.94 14.09 -7.66
C LEU A 21 -5.61 15.47 -7.08
N PRO A 22 -6.50 16.08 -6.27
CA PRO A 22 -6.13 17.26 -5.51
C PRO A 22 -5.06 16.90 -4.46
N ALA A 23 -4.47 17.92 -3.82
CA ALA A 23 -3.48 17.69 -2.76
C ALA A 23 -4.06 16.78 -1.65
N GLU A 24 -5.30 17.06 -1.25
CA GLU A 24 -6.11 16.32 -0.28
C GLU A 24 -7.34 15.74 -1.00
N PRO A 25 -7.31 14.49 -1.49
CA PRO A 25 -8.40 13.87 -2.26
C PRO A 25 -9.67 13.62 -1.47
N GLY A 26 -9.54 13.42 -0.16
CA GLY A 26 -10.64 13.01 0.71
C GLY A 26 -10.99 11.52 0.57
N PHE A 27 -11.69 11.01 1.58
CA PHE A 27 -11.96 9.58 1.73
C PHE A 27 -12.72 8.97 0.54
N GLU A 28 -13.82 9.57 0.09
CA GLU A 28 -14.67 8.99 -0.96
C GLU A 28 -13.95 8.90 -2.32
N ALA A 29 -13.10 9.88 -2.65
CA ALA A 29 -12.33 9.85 -3.88
C ALA A 29 -11.27 8.74 -3.84
N LEU A 30 -10.56 8.59 -2.71
CA LEU A 30 -9.60 7.51 -2.51
C LEU A 30 -10.29 6.15 -2.55
N LYS A 31 -11.42 6.02 -1.86
CA LYS A 31 -12.22 4.79 -1.84
C LYS A 31 -12.62 4.33 -3.22
N ALA A 32 -13.20 5.23 -4.01
CA ALA A 32 -13.63 4.94 -5.37
C ALA A 32 -12.46 4.57 -6.30
N LEU A 33 -11.28 5.13 -6.05
CA LEU A 33 -10.06 4.83 -6.81
C LEU A 33 -9.42 3.50 -6.39
N ILE A 34 -9.42 3.17 -5.10
CA ILE A 34 -8.60 2.10 -4.51
C ILE A 34 -9.36 0.79 -4.39
N GLU A 35 -10.57 0.79 -3.82
CA GLU A 35 -11.31 -0.45 -3.50
C GLU A 35 -11.54 -1.38 -4.72
N PRO A 36 -11.72 -0.89 -5.96
CA PRO A 36 -11.81 -1.76 -7.13
C PRO A 36 -10.58 -2.66 -7.36
N HIS A 37 -9.44 -2.33 -6.77
CA HIS A 37 -8.19 -3.08 -6.91
C HIS A 37 -7.94 -4.07 -5.76
N LEU A 38 -8.75 -4.06 -4.71
CA LEU A 38 -8.56 -4.83 -3.48
C LEU A 38 -9.40 -6.12 -3.42
N GLU A 39 -9.78 -6.71 -4.56
CA GLU A 39 -10.51 -8.00 -4.62
C GLU A 39 -11.80 -8.04 -3.77
N GLY A 40 -12.55 -6.93 -3.75
CA GLY A 40 -13.75 -6.77 -2.92
C GLY A 40 -13.46 -6.42 -1.45
N GLY A 41 -12.22 -6.06 -1.15
CA GLY A 41 -11.74 -5.53 0.12
C GLY A 41 -12.14 -4.10 0.41
N ARG A 42 -12.08 -3.75 1.70
CA ARG A 42 -12.24 -2.38 2.18
C ARG A 42 -10.86 -1.79 2.36
N MET A 43 -10.66 -0.56 1.88
CA MET A 43 -9.34 0.06 1.99
C MET A 43 -9.01 0.37 3.46
N GLU A 44 -7.84 -0.08 3.90
CA GLU A 44 -7.15 0.38 5.10
C GLU A 44 -5.91 1.16 4.69
N HIS A 45 -5.67 2.29 5.35
CA HIS A 45 -4.49 3.12 5.12
C HIS A 45 -3.29 2.60 5.91
N VAL A 46 -2.13 2.59 5.26
CA VAL A 46 -0.85 2.25 5.85
C VAL A 46 0.18 3.30 5.44
N SER A 47 0.81 3.95 6.43
CA SER A 47 1.92 4.87 6.16
C SER A 47 3.20 4.08 5.91
N VAL A 48 3.88 4.38 4.79
CA VAL A 48 5.07 3.65 4.34
C VAL A 48 6.21 4.59 4.00
N LEU A 49 7.42 4.03 3.87
CA LEU A 49 8.63 4.77 3.52
C LEU A 49 9.19 4.23 2.20
N VAL A 50 9.14 5.03 1.14
CA VAL A 50 9.69 4.68 -0.17
C VAL A 50 10.84 5.61 -0.47
N GLN A 51 12.05 5.08 -0.71
CA GLN A 51 13.25 5.88 -0.99
C GLN A 51 13.49 7.04 0.02
N LYS A 52 13.22 6.79 1.31
CA LYS A 52 13.30 7.77 2.41
C LYS A 52 12.24 8.89 2.39
N CYS A 53 11.23 8.79 1.53
CA CYS A 53 10.08 9.68 1.49
C CYS A 53 8.85 9.00 2.13
N HIS A 54 8.11 9.74 2.95
CA HIS A 54 6.84 9.27 3.50
C HIS A 54 5.77 9.25 2.41
N CYS A 55 5.20 8.08 2.22
CA CYS A 55 4.23 7.75 1.19
C CYS A 55 3.03 7.03 1.85
N ASP A 56 1.96 6.86 1.07
CA ASP A 56 0.77 6.16 1.54
C ASP A 56 0.54 4.90 0.70
N MET A 57 0.23 3.81 1.37
CA MET A 57 -0.18 2.56 0.76
C MET A 57 -1.55 2.17 1.32
N PHE A 58 -2.38 1.53 0.51
CA PHE A 58 -3.69 1.05 0.91
C PHE A 58 -3.82 -0.43 0.62
N VAL A 59 -4.42 -1.15 1.55
CA VAL A 59 -4.53 -2.61 1.54
C VAL A 59 -5.96 -3.02 1.90
N ASP A 60 -6.29 -4.31 1.78
CA ASP A 60 -7.53 -4.83 2.33
C ASP A 60 -7.43 -4.95 3.87
N GLU A 61 -8.28 -4.21 4.59
CA GLU A 61 -8.37 -4.16 6.07
C GLU A 61 -8.40 -5.57 6.70
N ILE A 62 -9.01 -6.53 6.02
CA ILE A 62 -9.17 -7.90 6.51
C ILE A 62 -8.52 -8.93 5.60
N GLY A 63 -7.51 -8.54 4.81
CA GLY A 63 -6.83 -9.43 3.87
C GLY A 63 -6.24 -10.68 4.52
N LEU A 64 -5.66 -10.55 5.72
CA LEU A 64 -5.16 -11.68 6.52
C LEU A 64 -6.28 -12.64 6.96
N LEU A 65 -7.43 -12.11 7.39
CA LEU A 65 -8.57 -12.91 7.82
C LEU A 65 -9.27 -13.62 6.65
N LYS A 66 -9.14 -13.07 5.44
CA LYS A 66 -9.62 -13.65 4.18
C LYS A 66 -8.69 -14.72 3.60
N ASP A 67 -7.55 -14.98 4.24
CA ASP A 67 -6.52 -15.90 3.74
C ASP A 67 -6.00 -15.50 2.33
N LEU A 68 -5.90 -14.19 2.08
CA LEU A 68 -5.31 -13.71 0.83
C LEU A 68 -3.81 -14.03 0.78
N PRO A 69 -3.24 -14.30 -0.41
CA PRO A 69 -1.83 -14.60 -0.54
C PRO A 69 -0.96 -13.45 -0.03
N ARG A 70 0.18 -13.78 0.60
CA ARG A 70 1.18 -12.77 0.97
C ARG A 70 1.70 -12.06 -0.27
N ASN A 71 1.77 -10.74 -0.19
CA ASN A 71 2.28 -9.87 -1.23
C ASN A 71 3.69 -9.42 -0.87
N GLU A 72 4.70 -10.04 -1.47
CA GLU A 72 6.11 -9.78 -1.11
C GLU A 72 6.51 -8.34 -1.40
N ALA A 73 6.10 -7.76 -2.54
CA ALA A 73 6.44 -6.39 -2.90
C ALA A 73 5.83 -5.36 -1.93
N ALA A 74 4.55 -5.51 -1.60
CA ALA A 74 3.90 -4.64 -0.62
C ALA A 74 4.47 -4.83 0.79
N THR A 75 4.84 -6.07 1.14
CA THR A 75 5.45 -6.41 2.43
C THR A 75 6.83 -5.78 2.60
N GLU A 76 7.66 -5.79 1.54
CA GLU A 76 8.95 -5.11 1.54
C GLU A 76 8.80 -3.61 1.81
N VAL A 77 7.88 -2.96 1.10
CA VAL A 77 7.57 -1.53 1.30
C VAL A 77 7.05 -1.24 2.70
N TYR A 78 6.15 -2.08 3.20
CA TYR A 78 5.58 -1.95 4.54
C TYR A 78 6.65 -2.05 5.65
N ARG A 79 7.54 -3.04 5.54
CA ARG A 79 8.59 -3.29 6.53
C ARG A 79 9.75 -2.30 6.45
N ALA A 80 9.94 -1.62 5.32
CA ALA A 80 11.08 -0.73 5.08
C ALA A 80 11.27 0.32 6.17
N ASN A 81 10.19 0.91 6.69
CA ASN A 81 10.28 1.88 7.78
C ASN A 81 10.78 1.22 9.08
N ALA A 82 10.19 0.10 9.50
CA ALA A 82 10.59 -0.60 10.72
C ALA A 82 12.08 -1.03 10.66
N LEU A 83 12.51 -1.56 9.52
CA LEU A 83 13.90 -1.98 9.30
C LEU A 83 14.87 -0.80 9.24
N ALA A 84 14.43 0.38 8.78
CA ALA A 84 15.25 1.59 8.81
C ALA A 84 15.53 2.07 10.26
N TRP A 85 14.58 1.88 11.17
CA TRP A 85 14.73 2.24 12.59
C TRP A 85 15.41 1.15 13.42
N ASN A 86 15.23 -0.12 13.07
CA ASN A 86 15.80 -1.26 13.77
C ASN A 86 16.33 -2.32 12.79
N PRO A 87 17.56 -2.17 12.28
CA PRO A 87 18.10 -3.06 11.24
C PRO A 87 18.44 -4.47 11.74
N GLU A 88 18.44 -4.70 13.05
CA GLU A 88 18.77 -6.00 13.66
C GLU A 88 17.55 -6.91 13.81
N VAL A 89 16.33 -6.39 13.63
CA VAL A 89 15.12 -7.22 13.70
C VAL A 89 15.06 -8.17 12.50
N ASP A 90 14.69 -9.42 12.74
CA ASP A 90 14.40 -10.37 11.67
C ASP A 90 13.20 -9.87 10.85
N PRO A 91 13.35 -9.58 9.55
CA PRO A 91 12.26 -9.15 8.70
C PRO A 91 11.07 -10.10 8.73
N GLU A 92 11.31 -11.41 8.84
CA GLU A 92 10.23 -12.41 8.83
C GLU A 92 9.45 -12.50 10.14
N ALA A 93 9.97 -11.89 11.21
CA ALA A 93 9.24 -11.71 12.46
C ALA A 93 8.27 -10.51 12.40
N LEU A 94 8.37 -9.64 11.39
CA LEU A 94 7.48 -8.50 11.20
C LEU A 94 6.17 -8.91 10.49
N PRO A 95 5.06 -8.19 10.70
CA PRO A 95 3.83 -8.44 9.95
C PRO A 95 4.04 -8.27 8.43
N TYR A 96 3.13 -8.84 7.65
CA TYR A 96 3.16 -8.81 6.18
C TYR A 96 1.83 -8.30 5.62
N ILE A 97 1.84 -7.90 4.34
CA ILE A 97 0.65 -7.49 3.61
C ILE A 97 0.08 -8.70 2.86
N ALA A 98 -1.21 -8.96 3.05
CA ALA A 98 -1.96 -10.01 2.36
C ALA A 98 -2.86 -9.40 1.28
N GLY A 99 -2.80 -9.94 0.07
CA GLY A 99 -3.55 -9.48 -1.09
C GLY A 99 -2.94 -8.28 -1.82
N PRO A 100 -3.67 -7.70 -2.79
CA PRO A 100 -3.21 -6.52 -3.52
C PRO A 100 -3.03 -5.30 -2.61
N ALA A 101 -2.11 -4.42 -2.99
CA ALA A 101 -1.91 -3.13 -2.36
C ALA A 101 -1.86 -2.02 -3.40
N VAL A 102 -2.31 -0.82 -3.03
CA VAL A 102 -2.23 0.38 -3.86
C VAL A 102 -1.24 1.35 -3.23
N LEU A 103 -0.09 1.58 -3.86
CA LEU A 103 0.99 2.42 -3.39
C LEU A 103 0.99 3.78 -4.10
N PHE A 104 0.94 4.87 -3.33
CA PHE A 104 1.10 6.23 -3.84
C PHE A 104 2.50 6.75 -3.56
N HIS A 105 3.15 7.35 -4.56
CA HIS A 105 4.48 7.99 -4.43
C HIS A 105 4.42 9.41 -3.82
N ARG A 106 3.34 9.72 -3.11
CA ARG A 106 3.13 10.94 -2.32
C ARG A 106 2.14 10.67 -1.19
N ARG A 107 2.03 11.61 -0.26
CA ARG A 107 0.94 11.61 0.70
C ARG A 107 -0.39 12.00 0.03
N VAL A 108 -1.40 11.19 0.27
CA VAL A 108 -2.80 11.36 -0.16
C VAL A 108 -3.77 11.22 1.02
N TRP A 109 -3.32 10.72 2.17
CA TRP A 109 -4.10 10.57 3.40
C TRP A 109 -3.74 11.65 4.44
N PHE A 110 -4.77 12.34 4.96
CA PHE A 110 -4.66 13.51 5.84
C PHE A 110 -5.63 13.42 7.02
#